data_AF-V8C8W6-F1
#
_entry.id   AF-V8C8W6-F1
#
_cell.length_a   1.000
_cell.length_b   1.000
_cell.length_c   1.000
_cell.angle_alpha   90.00
_cell.angle_beta   90.00
_cell.angle_gamma   90.00
#
_symmetry.space_group_name_H-M   'P 1'
#
loop_
_entity.id
_entity.type
_entity.pdbx_description
1 polymer ?
#
loop_
_entity_poly.entity_id
_entity_poly.type
_entity_poly.pdbx_seq_one_letter_code
_entity_poly.pdbx_strand_id
1 'polypeptide(L)'
;MKNYKNLVPIGLVVFMGVGIYSVFANAATENSDYHAYLKKARKDAKLEVIEEAVQYYGKALELNDSIELRMEVGELYADQGWTSEAIQWGESIISKYPKESAGYEFLLKEYIEDEEYKDCFVLRDQAKARKAESKKFDELMSKIDYVYEYGFDAYDEVSVYSNGWCAVKTEDLWGYANEKGETKITAEFAWAGPFSADEVAPVKSEKGEFYYISDTGNKKIALQNIKKCTDIGLSSNGILVAADNEKYGYYDPNFKKIVGNYEYASAINGDIAAVKEGSKWKLIDAKGKVRGKDSYESVILDDKGIAFRNDRAFVEKADGYYLVDDKGKKIGKQKYEDARLFLEADGYAAVKVDGKWGFVDKTGKMVIEPQFADAHSFANGYAAIKKNGKWGFIDENGEIVIRAQFEDARDFNDKGNVFVKDGTQWRLLELLRNNYK
;
A
#
# COMPACT_ATOMS: atom_id res chain seq x y z
N MET A 1 51.56 51.61 -69.27
CA MET A 1 52.06 52.04 -67.93
C MET A 1 50.93 52.84 -67.30
N LYS A 2 50.24 52.45 -66.22
CA LYS A 2 50.70 51.90 -64.93
C LYS A 2 49.71 50.86 -64.37
N ASN A 3 50.27 49.91 -63.63
CA ASN A 3 49.62 48.87 -62.85
C ASN A 3 48.80 49.45 -61.69
N TYR A 4 47.60 48.89 -61.44
CA TYR A 4 47.09 48.74 -60.08
C TYR A 4 46.89 47.25 -59.80
N LYS A 5 47.92 46.68 -59.16
CA LYS A 5 47.88 45.39 -58.49
C LYS A 5 46.96 45.49 -57.26
N ASN A 6 46.19 44.43 -57.04
CA ASN A 6 45.80 43.86 -55.75
C ASN A 6 45.52 44.85 -54.60
N LEU A 7 44.26 45.25 -54.47
CA LEU A 7 43.67 45.65 -53.19
C LEU A 7 42.38 44.83 -53.02
N VAL A 8 42.54 43.56 -52.66
CA VAL A 8 41.50 42.83 -51.91
C VAL A 8 41.31 43.61 -50.60
N PRO A 9 40.08 43.92 -50.14
CA PRO A 9 39.90 44.78 -48.99
C PRO A 9 40.40 44.07 -47.73
N ILE A 10 41.62 44.43 -47.32
CA ILE A 10 42.25 44.09 -46.02
C ILE A 10 41.31 44.46 -44.84
N GLY A 11 40.35 45.37 -45.06
CA GLY A 11 39.31 45.70 -44.08
C GLY A 11 38.41 44.52 -43.67
N LEU A 12 38.05 43.60 -44.56
CA LEU A 12 37.09 42.52 -44.24
C LEU A 12 37.69 41.41 -43.35
N VAL A 13 39.02 41.18 -43.43
CA VAL A 13 39.74 40.22 -42.58
C VAL A 13 40.09 40.85 -41.21
N VAL A 14 40.36 42.16 -41.17
CA VAL A 14 40.63 42.88 -39.92
C VAL A 14 39.37 43.04 -39.06
N PHE A 15 38.19 43.27 -39.65
CA PHE A 15 36.94 43.35 -38.88
C PHE A 15 36.49 41.99 -38.31
N MET A 16 36.69 40.88 -39.02
CA MET A 16 36.47 39.54 -38.46
C MET A 16 37.50 39.23 -37.36
N GLY A 17 38.78 39.59 -37.53
CA GLY A 17 39.83 39.38 -36.52
C GLY A 17 39.64 40.19 -35.24
N VAL A 18 39.19 41.45 -35.33
CA VAL A 18 38.92 42.32 -34.16
C VAL A 18 37.65 41.89 -33.42
N GLY A 19 36.59 41.51 -34.14
CA GLY A 19 35.38 40.97 -33.51
C GLY A 19 35.63 39.63 -32.82
N ILE A 20 36.43 38.74 -33.43
CA ILE A 20 36.86 37.49 -32.81
C ILE A 20 37.78 37.75 -31.61
N TYR A 21 38.72 38.70 -31.70
CA TYR A 21 39.61 39.07 -30.59
C TYR A 21 38.86 39.71 -29.41
N SER A 22 37.89 40.59 -29.64
CA SER A 22 37.12 41.20 -28.56
C SER A 22 36.21 40.19 -27.88
N VAL A 23 35.64 39.23 -28.64
CA VAL A 23 34.90 38.11 -28.08
C VAL A 23 35.80 37.21 -27.23
N PHE A 24 37.02 36.89 -27.71
CA PHE A 24 37.97 36.09 -26.94
C PHE A 24 38.56 36.82 -25.72
N ALA A 25 38.80 38.13 -25.81
CA ALA A 25 39.28 38.93 -24.70
C ALA A 25 38.22 39.06 -23.60
N ASN A 26 36.95 39.31 -23.98
CA ASN A 26 35.83 39.36 -23.04
C ASN A 26 35.60 37.99 -22.38
N ALA A 27 35.63 36.90 -23.15
CA ALA A 27 35.52 35.55 -22.61
C ALA A 27 36.69 35.20 -21.65
N ALA A 28 37.90 35.68 -21.94
CA ALA A 28 39.06 35.48 -21.05
C ALA A 28 38.94 36.27 -19.74
N THR A 29 38.40 37.49 -19.77
CA THR A 29 38.16 38.30 -18.57
C THR A 29 37.01 37.75 -17.73
N GLU A 30 35.88 37.36 -18.34
CA GLU A 30 34.74 36.75 -17.64
C GLU A 30 35.14 35.45 -16.94
N ASN A 31 35.95 34.61 -17.60
CA ASN A 31 36.47 33.38 -17.00
C ASN A 31 37.42 33.65 -15.82
N SER A 32 38.26 34.68 -15.92
CA SER A 32 39.14 35.11 -14.83
C SER A 32 38.34 35.61 -13.61
N ASP A 33 37.30 36.42 -13.86
CA ASP A 33 36.44 36.98 -12.81
C ASP A 33 35.61 35.90 -12.12
N TYR A 34 35.08 34.93 -12.88
CA TYR A 34 34.38 33.76 -12.36
C TYR A 34 35.22 32.99 -11.33
N HIS A 35 36.45 32.61 -11.71
CA HIS A 35 37.35 31.89 -10.81
C HIS A 35 37.77 32.74 -9.60
N ALA A 36 37.92 34.06 -9.77
CA ALA A 36 38.22 34.97 -8.67
C ALA A 36 37.08 35.05 -7.65
N TYR A 37 35.82 35.14 -8.11
CA TYR A 37 34.64 35.14 -7.24
C TYR A 37 34.46 33.81 -6.52
N LEU A 38 34.57 32.67 -7.22
CA LEU A 38 34.51 31.35 -6.58
C LEU A 38 35.55 31.17 -5.48
N LYS A 39 36.79 31.62 -5.73
CA LYS A 39 37.87 31.52 -4.74
C LYS A 39 37.56 32.31 -3.47
N LYS A 40 36.94 33.49 -3.61
CA LYS A 40 36.49 34.29 -2.46
C LYS A 40 35.34 33.62 -1.74
N ALA A 41 34.30 33.24 -2.49
CA ALA A 41 33.12 32.57 -1.94
C ALA A 41 33.47 31.34 -1.09
N ARG A 42 34.29 30.43 -1.64
CA ARG A 42 34.76 29.22 -0.94
C ARG A 42 35.65 29.52 0.26
N LYS A 43 36.41 30.62 0.23
CA LYS A 43 37.21 31.04 1.37
C LYS A 43 36.31 31.55 2.49
N ASP A 44 35.34 32.39 2.16
CA ASP A 44 34.42 32.98 3.12
C ASP A 44 33.48 31.90 3.71
N ALA A 45 33.02 30.95 2.90
CA ALA A 45 32.28 29.77 3.35
C ALA A 45 33.07 28.93 4.38
N LYS A 46 34.36 28.66 4.10
CA LYS A 46 35.25 27.96 5.06
C LYS A 46 35.51 28.72 6.35
N LEU A 47 35.33 30.03 6.34
CA LEU A 47 35.44 30.90 7.51
C LEU A 47 34.09 31.14 8.18
N GLU A 48 33.03 30.43 7.75
CA GLU A 48 31.65 30.58 8.22
C GLU A 48 31.10 32.01 8.04
N VAL A 49 31.65 32.77 7.08
CA VAL A 49 31.16 34.10 6.69
C VAL A 49 30.15 33.94 5.56
N ILE A 50 28.98 33.41 5.91
CA ILE A 50 27.99 32.88 4.95
C ILE A 50 27.41 33.97 4.05
N GLU A 51 27.06 35.14 4.59
CA GLU A 51 26.49 36.24 3.79
C GLU A 51 27.42 36.67 2.67
N GLU A 52 28.71 36.82 2.95
CA GLU A 52 29.70 37.21 1.95
C GLU A 52 30.01 36.09 0.96
N ALA A 53 30.04 34.85 1.45
CA ALA A 53 30.18 33.68 0.60
C ALA A 53 29.04 33.64 -0.45
N VAL A 54 27.79 33.77 -0.01
CA VAL A 54 26.60 33.79 -0.88
C VAL A 54 26.66 34.94 -1.87
N GLN A 55 27.07 36.15 -1.46
CA GLN A 55 27.22 37.27 -2.40
C GLN A 55 28.23 36.98 -3.51
N TYR A 56 29.38 36.40 -3.17
CA TYR A 56 30.38 36.04 -4.18
C TYR A 56 29.95 34.84 -5.04
N TYR A 57 29.22 33.88 -4.48
CA TYR A 57 28.59 32.82 -5.26
C TYR A 57 27.55 33.37 -6.24
N GLY A 58 26.74 34.34 -5.83
CA GLY A 58 25.79 35.03 -6.71
C GLY A 58 26.50 35.66 -7.93
N LYS A 59 27.60 36.38 -7.70
CA LYS A 59 28.43 36.95 -8.79
C LYS A 59 29.04 35.88 -9.69
N ALA A 60 29.46 34.74 -9.13
CA ALA A 60 29.97 33.64 -9.93
C ALA A 60 28.86 32.99 -10.79
N LEU A 61 27.65 32.84 -10.24
CA LEU A 61 26.48 32.30 -10.96
C LEU A 61 25.99 33.23 -12.08
N GLU A 62 26.15 34.55 -11.95
CA GLU A 62 25.87 35.51 -13.03
C GLU A 62 26.78 35.31 -14.25
N LEU A 63 28.04 34.90 -14.02
CA LEU A 63 29.03 34.68 -15.08
C LEU A 63 28.94 33.28 -15.68
N ASN A 64 28.74 32.25 -14.85
CA ASN A 64 28.61 30.87 -15.31
C ASN A 64 27.70 30.08 -14.37
N ASP A 65 26.44 29.98 -14.78
CA ASP A 65 25.42 29.23 -14.08
C ASP A 65 25.56 27.73 -14.36
N SER A 66 25.91 26.97 -13.33
CA SER A 66 26.11 25.52 -13.41
C SER A 66 25.41 24.84 -12.24
N ILE A 67 24.96 23.61 -12.48
CA ILE A 67 24.29 22.84 -11.44
C ILE A 67 25.23 22.55 -10.27
N GLU A 68 26.51 22.29 -10.51
CA GLU A 68 27.52 22.03 -9.48
C GLU A 68 27.67 23.24 -8.55
N LEU A 69 27.72 24.44 -9.12
CA LEU A 69 27.84 25.66 -8.33
C LEU A 69 26.57 25.96 -7.54
N ARG A 70 25.39 25.71 -8.11
CA ARG A 70 24.16 25.85 -7.35
C ARG A 70 24.09 24.83 -6.22
N MET A 71 24.44 23.57 -6.47
CA MET A 71 24.48 22.55 -5.42
C MET A 71 25.39 22.98 -4.27
N GLU A 72 26.59 23.51 -4.57
CA GLU A 72 27.52 24.03 -3.54
C GLU A 72 26.91 25.15 -2.67
N VAL A 73 26.09 26.04 -3.26
CA VAL A 73 25.39 27.08 -2.49
C VAL A 73 24.23 26.51 -1.67
N GLY A 74 23.49 25.54 -2.22
CA GLY A 74 22.40 24.87 -1.51
C GLY A 74 22.90 24.10 -0.30
N GLU A 75 23.98 23.34 -0.48
CA GLU A 75 24.66 22.61 0.61
C GLU A 75 25.17 23.57 1.68
N LEU A 76 25.69 24.75 1.31
CA LEU A 76 26.09 25.77 2.29
C LEU A 76 24.92 26.20 3.18
N TYR A 77 23.72 26.37 2.63
CA TYR A 77 22.54 26.71 3.42
C TYR A 77 22.09 25.55 4.32
N ALA A 78 22.06 24.33 3.78
CA ALA A 78 21.70 23.12 4.51
C ALA A 78 22.65 22.88 5.71
N ASP A 79 23.96 23.04 5.51
CA ASP A 79 24.99 22.85 6.55
C ASP A 79 24.84 23.84 7.72
N GLN A 80 24.21 25.00 7.50
CA GLN A 80 23.93 25.99 8.55
C GLN A 80 22.58 25.75 9.26
N GLY A 81 21.81 24.74 8.82
CA GLY A 81 20.45 24.50 9.29
C GLY A 81 19.44 25.55 8.78
N TRP A 82 19.76 26.26 7.69
CA TRP A 82 18.85 27.23 7.06
C TRP A 82 17.95 26.50 6.06
N THR A 83 17.08 25.65 6.60
CA THR A 83 16.26 24.69 5.83
C THR A 83 15.37 25.37 4.79
N SER A 84 14.75 26.50 5.14
CA SER A 84 13.89 27.24 4.21
C SER A 84 14.64 27.76 2.99
N GLU A 85 15.85 28.29 3.20
CA GLU A 85 16.75 28.77 2.15
C GLU A 85 17.28 27.62 1.31
N ALA A 86 17.66 26.50 1.94
CA ALA A 86 18.08 25.29 1.25
C ALA A 86 16.97 24.76 0.33
N ILE A 87 15.74 24.62 0.83
CA ILE A 87 14.57 24.17 0.04
C ILE A 87 14.32 25.09 -1.16
N GLN A 88 14.25 26.41 -0.96
CA GLN A 88 14.06 27.39 -2.04
C GLN A 88 15.18 27.27 -3.10
N TRP A 89 16.39 26.99 -2.64
CA TRP A 89 17.52 26.81 -3.54
C TRP A 89 17.41 25.51 -4.35
N GLY A 90 17.01 24.40 -3.71
CA GLY A 90 16.71 23.13 -4.38
C GLY A 90 15.63 23.27 -5.45
N GLU A 91 14.54 23.97 -5.14
CA GLU A 91 13.48 24.30 -6.12
C GLU A 91 14.01 25.12 -7.30
N SER A 92 14.90 26.08 -7.03
CA SER A 92 15.58 26.88 -8.07
C SER A 92 16.45 26.03 -8.99
N ILE A 93 17.19 25.06 -8.43
CA ILE A 93 17.99 24.10 -9.20
C ILE A 93 17.09 23.29 -10.13
N ILE A 94 16.01 22.72 -9.60
CA ILE A 94 15.05 21.91 -10.37
C ILE A 94 14.36 22.74 -11.45
N SER A 95 14.08 24.01 -11.19
CA SER A 95 13.48 24.92 -12.17
C SER A 95 14.42 25.18 -13.36
N LYS A 96 15.72 25.36 -13.09
CA LYS A 96 16.73 25.62 -14.13
C LYS A 96 17.25 24.37 -14.84
N TYR A 97 17.40 23.27 -14.11
CA TYR A 97 17.95 22.01 -14.59
C TYR A 97 16.96 20.85 -14.40
N PRO A 98 15.77 20.91 -15.03
CA PRO A 98 14.64 20.03 -14.70
C PRO A 98 14.85 18.55 -15.07
N LYS A 99 15.91 18.20 -15.80
CA LYS A 99 16.25 16.83 -16.17
C LYS A 99 17.43 16.26 -15.40
N GLU A 100 18.11 17.09 -14.61
CA GLU A 100 19.28 16.68 -13.85
C GLU A 100 18.84 16.17 -12.48
N SER A 101 19.29 14.96 -12.12
CA SER A 101 18.85 14.32 -10.87
C SER A 101 19.36 15.03 -9.61
N ALA A 102 20.49 15.73 -9.68
CA ALA A 102 21.16 16.30 -8.50
C ALA A 102 20.27 17.26 -7.71
N GLY A 103 19.48 18.11 -8.39
CA GLY A 103 18.52 19.00 -7.72
C GLY A 103 17.40 18.25 -6.99
N TYR A 104 16.91 17.17 -7.60
CA TYR A 104 15.90 16.30 -6.99
C TYR A 104 16.45 15.53 -5.79
N GLU A 105 17.68 15.01 -5.90
CA GLU A 105 18.35 14.31 -4.80
C GLU A 105 18.61 15.23 -3.60
N PHE A 106 19.03 16.47 -3.86
CA PHE A 106 19.23 17.49 -2.83
C PHE A 106 17.90 17.83 -2.15
N LEU A 107 16.90 18.23 -2.92
CA LEU A 107 15.63 18.66 -2.35
C LEU A 107 14.91 17.52 -1.61
N LEU A 108 15.01 16.28 -2.10
CA LEU A 108 14.47 15.11 -1.40
C LEU A 108 15.15 14.89 -0.05
N LYS A 109 16.47 15.06 0.04
CA LYS A 109 17.19 14.95 1.31
C LYS A 109 16.67 15.99 2.31
N GLU A 110 16.51 17.23 1.89
CA GLU A 110 16.01 18.31 2.76
C GLU A 110 14.58 18.04 3.23
N TYR A 111 13.67 17.61 2.34
CA TYR A 111 12.30 17.24 2.74
C TYR A 111 12.26 16.05 3.70
N ILE A 112 13.14 15.04 3.54
CA ILE A 112 13.21 13.92 4.49
C ILE A 112 13.70 14.39 5.85
N GLU A 113 14.71 15.28 5.88
CA GLU A 113 15.29 15.80 7.12
C GLU A 113 14.31 16.69 7.90
N ASP A 114 13.46 17.44 7.20
CA ASP A 114 12.40 18.27 7.79
C ASP A 114 11.09 17.51 8.04
N GLU A 115 11.06 16.19 7.78
CA GLU A 115 9.89 15.32 7.88
C GLU A 115 8.69 15.72 6.98
N GLU A 116 8.95 16.48 5.91
CA GLU A 116 7.98 16.88 4.87
C GLU A 116 7.76 15.74 3.86
N TYR A 117 7.29 14.60 4.36
CA TYR A 117 7.17 13.37 3.59
C TYR A 117 6.20 13.45 2.41
N LYS A 118 5.13 14.26 2.53
CA LYS A 118 4.18 14.45 1.42
C LYS A 118 4.87 15.11 0.23
N ASP A 119 5.69 16.11 0.48
CA ASP A 119 6.47 16.80 -0.56
C ASP A 119 7.52 15.88 -1.19
N CYS A 120 8.09 14.94 -0.44
CA CYS A 120 8.97 13.89 -1.00
C CYS A 120 8.27 13.10 -2.12
N PHE A 121 7.01 12.70 -1.92
CA PHE A 121 6.26 11.93 -2.91
C PHE A 121 5.77 12.79 -4.09
N VAL A 122 5.44 14.06 -3.85
CA VAL A 122 5.19 15.04 -4.94
C VAL A 122 6.45 15.21 -5.80
N LEU A 123 7.61 15.34 -5.16
CA LEU A 123 8.91 15.48 -5.81
C LEU A 123 9.26 14.24 -6.63
N ARG A 124 9.00 13.02 -6.12
CA ARG A 124 9.15 11.76 -6.86
C ARG A 124 8.32 11.77 -8.16
N ASP A 125 7.05 12.13 -8.08
CA ASP A 125 6.18 12.19 -9.26
C ASP A 125 6.69 13.22 -10.28
N GLN A 126 7.22 14.36 -9.79
CA GLN A 126 7.86 15.37 -10.63
C GLN A 126 9.15 14.84 -11.30
N ALA A 127 10.04 14.19 -10.55
CA ALA A 127 11.28 13.61 -11.08
C ALA A 127 11.00 12.59 -12.19
N LYS A 128 10.04 11.69 -11.95
CA LYS A 128 9.59 10.69 -12.92
C LYS A 128 9.01 11.32 -14.18
N ALA A 129 8.14 12.32 -14.03
CA ALA A 129 7.55 13.03 -15.17
C ALA A 129 8.62 13.71 -16.05
N ARG A 130 9.74 14.13 -15.45
CA ARG A 130 10.85 14.78 -16.16
C ARG A 130 12.00 13.84 -16.53
N LYS A 131 11.89 12.55 -16.18
CA LYS A 131 12.93 11.53 -16.39
C LYS A 131 14.26 11.89 -15.72
N ALA A 132 14.19 12.44 -14.52
CA ALA A 132 15.32 12.85 -13.69
C ALA A 132 15.60 11.86 -12.53
N GLU A 133 15.01 10.65 -12.58
CA GLU A 133 15.20 9.60 -11.59
C GLU A 133 16.67 9.12 -11.56
N SER A 134 17.18 8.79 -10.37
CA SER A 134 18.53 8.26 -10.17
C SER A 134 18.55 7.22 -9.07
N LYS A 135 19.57 6.34 -9.09
CA LYS A 135 19.77 5.32 -8.04
C LYS A 135 19.84 5.94 -6.64
N LYS A 136 20.47 7.11 -6.50
CA LYS A 136 20.57 7.82 -5.22
C LYS A 136 19.23 8.40 -4.79
N PHE A 137 18.43 8.90 -5.73
CA PHE A 137 17.06 9.33 -5.46
C PHE A 137 16.20 8.16 -4.96
N ASP A 138 16.28 7.00 -5.63
CA ASP A 138 15.55 5.79 -5.23
C ASP A 138 15.98 5.27 -3.85
N GLU A 139 17.29 5.30 -3.55
CA GLU A 139 17.82 4.95 -2.24
C GLU A 139 17.30 5.87 -1.13
N LEU A 140 17.17 7.18 -1.40
CA LEU A 140 16.57 8.13 -0.45
C LEU A 140 15.08 7.87 -0.27
N MET A 141 14.32 7.67 -1.36
CA MET A 141 12.89 7.34 -1.31
C MET A 141 12.63 6.07 -0.50
N SER A 142 13.47 5.04 -0.64
CA SER A 142 13.30 3.77 0.09
C SER A 142 13.32 3.92 1.62
N LYS A 143 13.96 4.98 2.14
CA LYS A 143 14.00 5.26 3.58
C LYS A 143 12.65 5.69 4.15
N ILE A 144 11.75 6.18 3.29
CA ILE A 144 10.44 6.70 3.67
C ILE A 144 9.28 5.88 3.12
N ASP A 145 9.55 4.73 2.49
CA ASP A 145 8.52 3.87 1.86
C ASP A 145 7.42 3.42 2.83
N TYR A 146 7.75 3.34 4.12
CA TYR A 146 6.84 2.86 5.15
C TYR A 146 6.47 3.93 6.18
N VAL A 147 6.74 5.20 5.87
CA VAL A 147 6.19 6.31 6.65
C VAL A 147 4.68 6.35 6.44
N TYR A 148 3.97 6.53 7.55
CA TYR A 148 2.52 6.50 7.59
C TYR A 148 1.96 7.62 8.46
N GLU A 149 0.70 7.96 8.23
CA GLU A 149 -0.10 8.80 9.09
C GLU A 149 -1.29 8.01 9.62
N TYR A 150 -1.92 8.52 10.69
CA TYR A 150 -3.18 7.97 11.16
C TYR A 150 -4.36 8.71 10.55
N GLY A 151 -5.37 7.95 10.13
CA GLY A 151 -6.69 8.50 9.79
C GLY A 151 -7.34 9.22 10.97
N PHE A 152 -8.32 10.07 10.63
CA PHE A 152 -9.02 10.91 11.60
C PHE A 152 -9.96 10.11 12.52
N ASP A 153 -10.72 9.18 11.96
CA ASP A 153 -11.70 8.38 12.69
C ASP A 153 -11.02 7.28 13.55
N ALA A 154 -11.68 6.93 14.66
CA ALA A 154 -11.28 5.85 15.55
C ALA A 154 -12.50 5.00 15.95
N TYR A 155 -12.28 3.71 16.16
CA TYR A 155 -13.34 2.72 16.38
C TYR A 155 -13.06 1.81 17.57
N ASP A 156 -14.10 1.29 18.20
CA ASP A 156 -13.98 0.31 19.29
C ASP A 156 -13.58 -1.05 18.74
N GLU A 157 -14.08 -1.38 17.55
CA GLU A 157 -13.80 -2.61 16.82
C GLU A 157 -13.91 -2.38 15.32
N VAL A 158 -13.14 -3.15 14.54
CA VAL A 158 -13.23 -3.17 13.08
C VAL A 158 -13.18 -4.62 12.59
N SER A 159 -13.88 -4.88 11.50
CA SER A 159 -13.83 -6.14 10.77
C SER A 159 -12.71 -6.11 9.71
N VAL A 160 -12.84 -6.93 8.66
CA VAL A 160 -11.95 -6.94 7.50
C VAL A 160 -12.49 -6.06 6.37
N TYR A 161 -11.57 -5.52 5.57
CA TYR A 161 -11.94 -4.84 4.33
C TYR A 161 -12.54 -5.82 3.31
N SER A 162 -13.65 -5.44 2.68
CA SER A 162 -14.30 -6.20 1.64
C SER A 162 -15.04 -5.29 0.66
N ASN A 163 -14.69 -5.37 -0.62
CA ASN A 163 -15.29 -4.57 -1.70
C ASN A 163 -15.35 -3.06 -1.42
N GLY A 164 -14.27 -2.49 -0.88
CA GLY A 164 -14.17 -1.05 -0.59
C GLY A 164 -14.75 -0.61 0.76
N TRP A 165 -15.27 -1.55 1.56
CA TRP A 165 -15.92 -1.25 2.83
C TRP A 165 -15.29 -2.03 3.98
N CYS A 166 -15.33 -1.45 5.18
CA CYS A 166 -15.02 -2.14 6.42
C CYS A 166 -16.18 -1.94 7.39
N ALA A 167 -16.71 -3.01 7.98
CA ALA A 167 -17.62 -2.88 9.10
C ALA A 167 -16.83 -2.36 10.31
N VAL A 168 -17.36 -1.34 10.97
CA VAL A 168 -16.72 -0.65 12.10
C VAL A 168 -17.72 -0.48 13.23
N LYS A 169 -17.25 -0.56 14.48
CA LYS A 169 -18.07 -0.50 15.68
C LYS A 169 -17.78 0.75 16.49
N THR A 170 -18.83 1.43 16.92
CA THR A 170 -18.79 2.59 17.82
C THR A 170 -19.96 2.47 18.80
N GLU A 171 -19.69 2.57 20.10
CA GLU A 171 -20.73 2.51 21.16
C GLU A 171 -21.64 1.27 21.03
N ASP A 172 -21.02 0.11 20.83
CA ASP A 172 -21.68 -1.19 20.67
C ASP A 172 -22.51 -1.43 19.40
N LEU A 173 -22.64 -0.45 18.52
CA LEU A 173 -23.32 -0.59 17.24
C LEU A 173 -22.32 -0.64 16.08
N TRP A 174 -22.68 -1.38 15.05
CA TRP A 174 -21.92 -1.51 13.82
C TRP A 174 -22.45 -0.57 12.75
N GLY A 175 -21.53 0.07 12.04
CA GLY A 175 -21.71 0.83 10.80
C GLY A 175 -20.65 0.42 9.79
N TYR A 176 -20.37 1.29 8.82
CA TYR A 176 -19.33 1.03 7.82
C TYR A 176 -18.50 2.26 7.49
N ALA A 177 -17.20 2.01 7.33
CA ALA A 177 -16.23 2.94 6.80
C ALA A 177 -15.81 2.57 5.37
N ASN A 178 -15.37 3.56 4.59
CA ASN A 178 -14.82 3.35 3.25
C ASN A 178 -13.33 2.92 3.29
N GLU A 179 -12.68 2.82 2.13
CA GLU A 179 -11.26 2.47 1.97
C GLU A 179 -10.28 3.43 2.67
N LYS A 180 -10.72 4.65 2.97
CA LYS A 180 -9.99 5.67 3.73
C LYS A 180 -10.37 5.69 5.21
N GLY A 181 -11.10 4.69 5.67
CA GLY A 181 -11.51 4.57 7.07
C GLY A 181 -12.45 5.69 7.52
N GLU A 182 -13.10 6.39 6.58
CA GLU A 182 -14.09 7.42 6.89
C GLU A 182 -15.45 6.76 7.04
N THR A 183 -16.15 7.05 8.13
CA THR A 183 -17.51 6.55 8.36
C THR A 183 -18.48 7.05 7.27
N LYS A 184 -19.15 6.14 6.56
CA LYS A 184 -20.14 6.45 5.50
C LYS A 184 -21.52 5.89 5.78
N ILE A 185 -21.62 4.80 6.53
CA ILE A 185 -22.88 4.28 7.06
C ILE A 185 -22.78 4.37 8.58
N THR A 186 -23.67 5.15 9.18
CA THR A 186 -23.72 5.36 10.63
C THR A 186 -23.89 4.02 11.37
N ALA A 187 -23.31 3.93 12.56
CA ALA A 187 -23.48 2.78 13.43
C ALA A 187 -24.92 2.67 13.94
N GLU A 188 -25.67 1.68 13.45
CA GLU A 188 -27.07 1.41 13.82
C GLU A 188 -27.42 -0.08 13.86
N PHE A 189 -26.48 -0.96 13.52
CA PHE A 189 -26.70 -2.40 13.44
C PHE A 189 -26.15 -3.10 14.68
N ALA A 190 -26.90 -4.06 15.24
CA ALA A 190 -26.38 -4.93 16.30
C ALA A 190 -25.25 -5.84 15.79
N TRP A 191 -25.25 -6.13 14.49
CA TRP A 191 -24.17 -6.84 13.81
C TRP A 191 -24.12 -6.45 12.33
N ALA A 192 -22.91 -6.38 11.78
CA ALA A 192 -22.65 -6.09 10.38
C ALA A 192 -21.58 -7.03 9.84
N GLY A 193 -21.89 -7.69 8.72
CA GLY A 193 -20.95 -8.53 7.99
C GLY A 193 -20.26 -7.79 6.83
N PRO A 194 -19.36 -8.45 6.10
CA PRO A 194 -18.64 -7.84 4.98
C PRO A 194 -19.54 -7.50 3.79
N PHE A 195 -19.20 -6.42 3.07
CA PHE A 195 -19.76 -6.16 1.74
C PHE A 195 -19.27 -7.20 0.72
N SER A 196 -20.20 -7.66 -0.10
CA SER A 196 -19.97 -8.58 -1.22
C SER A 196 -19.77 -7.84 -2.54
N ALA A 197 -19.29 -8.57 -3.56
CA ALA A 197 -19.22 -8.05 -4.93
C ALA A 197 -20.62 -7.84 -5.54
N ASP A 198 -21.68 -8.37 -4.93
CA ASP A 198 -23.08 -8.10 -5.29
C ASP A 198 -23.58 -6.74 -4.73
N GLU A 199 -22.67 -5.91 -4.21
CA GLU A 199 -22.94 -4.59 -3.63
C GLU A 199 -24.01 -4.64 -2.53
N VAL A 200 -23.90 -5.67 -1.70
CA VAL A 200 -24.73 -5.85 -0.50
C VAL A 200 -23.91 -6.36 0.67
N ALA A 201 -24.32 -5.98 1.88
CA ALA A 201 -23.78 -6.52 3.12
C ALA A 201 -24.88 -7.10 4.00
N PRO A 202 -24.67 -8.28 4.63
CA PRO A 202 -25.59 -8.83 5.61
C PRO A 202 -25.50 -8.04 6.92
N VAL A 203 -26.64 -7.74 7.54
CA VAL A 203 -26.72 -7.05 8.84
C VAL A 203 -27.80 -7.65 9.73
N LYS A 204 -27.70 -7.36 11.02
CA LYS A 204 -28.73 -7.60 12.03
C LYS A 204 -29.11 -6.28 12.69
N SER A 205 -30.38 -5.91 12.64
CA SER A 205 -30.85 -4.73 13.38
C SER A 205 -30.81 -4.96 14.89
N GLU A 206 -30.91 -3.89 15.67
CA GLU A 206 -31.08 -3.97 17.13
C GLU A 206 -32.29 -4.80 17.58
N LYS A 207 -33.34 -4.86 16.75
CA LYS A 207 -34.53 -5.70 17.01
C LYS A 207 -34.30 -7.18 16.70
N GLY A 208 -33.10 -7.53 16.21
CA GLY A 208 -32.70 -8.88 15.87
C GLY A 208 -33.15 -9.34 14.48
N GLU A 209 -33.58 -8.43 13.60
CA GLU A 209 -33.97 -8.77 12.23
C GLU A 209 -32.76 -8.84 11.32
N PHE A 210 -32.62 -9.94 10.57
CA PHE A 210 -31.59 -10.11 9.55
C PHE A 210 -32.07 -9.63 8.17
N TYR A 211 -31.20 -8.94 7.44
CA TYR A 211 -31.43 -8.49 6.05
C TYR A 211 -30.11 -8.06 5.41
N TYR A 212 -30.16 -7.73 4.11
CA TYR A 212 -29.01 -7.15 3.41
C TYR A 212 -29.26 -5.68 3.12
N ILE A 213 -28.21 -4.88 3.24
CA ILE A 213 -28.21 -3.44 2.91
C ILE A 213 -27.43 -3.15 1.63
N SER A 214 -27.73 -2.04 0.98
CA SER A 214 -26.89 -1.42 -0.06
C SER A 214 -25.74 -0.60 0.55
N ASP A 215 -24.86 -0.11 -0.30
CA ASP A 215 -23.81 0.88 -0.01
C ASP A 215 -24.33 2.21 0.59
N THR A 216 -25.61 2.53 0.41
CA THR A 216 -26.26 3.68 1.09
C THR A 216 -26.75 3.37 2.52
N GLY A 217 -26.53 2.16 3.04
CA GLY A 217 -27.07 1.71 4.34
C GLY A 217 -28.52 1.23 4.30
N ASN A 218 -29.25 1.54 3.22
CA ASN A 218 -30.66 1.16 3.09
C ASN A 218 -30.85 -0.35 2.89
N LYS A 219 -31.91 -0.90 3.47
CA LYS A 219 -32.34 -2.30 3.26
C LYS A 219 -32.58 -2.55 1.77
N LYS A 220 -31.81 -3.46 1.17
CA LYS A 220 -31.82 -3.83 -0.26
C LYS A 220 -32.44 -5.21 -0.51
N ILE A 221 -32.19 -6.19 0.38
CA ILE A 221 -32.79 -7.53 0.28
C ILE A 221 -33.39 -7.93 1.62
N ALA A 222 -34.68 -8.26 1.61
CA ALA A 222 -35.38 -8.85 2.75
C ALA A 222 -35.47 -10.37 2.62
N LEU A 223 -35.35 -11.07 3.74
CA LEU A 223 -35.46 -12.52 3.82
C LEU A 223 -36.94 -12.94 3.66
N GLN A 224 -37.34 -13.24 2.43
CA GLN A 224 -38.65 -13.81 2.14
C GLN A 224 -38.61 -15.34 2.31
N ASN A 225 -39.74 -16.01 2.54
CA ASN A 225 -39.83 -17.48 2.54
C ASN A 225 -38.91 -18.21 3.56
N ILE A 226 -38.38 -17.50 4.56
CA ILE A 226 -37.66 -18.05 5.71
C ILE A 226 -38.60 -18.02 6.93
N LYS A 227 -38.69 -19.13 7.66
CA LYS A 227 -39.58 -19.22 8.83
C LYS A 227 -38.98 -18.51 10.03
N LYS A 228 -37.71 -18.79 10.32
CA LYS A 228 -36.97 -18.18 11.43
C LYS A 228 -35.50 -18.10 11.05
N CYS A 229 -35.09 -16.91 10.61
CA CYS A 229 -33.68 -16.66 10.33
C CYS A 229 -32.89 -16.64 11.64
N THR A 230 -31.88 -17.49 11.74
CA THR A 230 -30.96 -17.49 12.88
C THR A 230 -29.59 -16.91 12.54
N ASP A 231 -29.22 -16.91 11.25
CA ASP A 231 -27.96 -16.35 10.76
C ASP A 231 -28.00 -16.08 9.24
N ILE A 232 -27.14 -15.18 8.74
CA ILE A 232 -26.92 -14.90 7.32
C ILE A 232 -25.44 -14.69 7.00
N GLY A 233 -25.03 -15.06 5.79
CA GLY A 233 -23.65 -14.96 5.33
C GLY A 233 -23.43 -13.97 4.19
N LEU A 234 -22.19 -13.92 3.69
CA LEU A 234 -21.81 -13.13 2.52
C LEU A 234 -22.57 -13.62 1.26
N SER A 235 -23.08 -12.69 0.46
CA SER A 235 -23.60 -12.96 -0.89
C SER A 235 -22.47 -13.18 -1.88
N SER A 236 -22.67 -14.05 -2.87
CA SER A 236 -21.70 -14.22 -3.94
C SER A 236 -22.37 -14.67 -5.23
N ASN A 237 -22.20 -13.90 -6.31
CA ASN A 237 -22.79 -14.15 -7.62
C ASN A 237 -24.32 -14.35 -7.55
N GLY A 238 -25.00 -13.55 -6.71
CA GLY A 238 -26.43 -13.64 -6.48
C GLY A 238 -26.90 -14.86 -5.68
N ILE A 239 -25.97 -15.64 -5.09
CA ILE A 239 -26.30 -16.71 -4.16
C ILE A 239 -26.15 -16.20 -2.73
N LEU A 240 -27.24 -16.26 -1.98
CA LEU A 240 -27.32 -15.84 -0.59
C LEU A 240 -27.15 -17.04 0.34
N VAL A 241 -26.50 -16.82 1.48
CA VAL A 241 -26.38 -17.80 2.55
C VAL A 241 -27.25 -17.38 3.73
N ALA A 242 -28.07 -18.30 4.22
CA ALA A 242 -28.89 -18.06 5.41
C ALA A 242 -29.18 -19.36 6.16
N ALA A 243 -29.39 -19.25 7.48
CA ALA A 243 -29.85 -20.33 8.34
C ALA A 243 -31.34 -20.14 8.67
N ASP A 244 -32.17 -21.09 8.22
CA ASP A 244 -33.60 -21.16 8.55
C ASP A 244 -33.83 -22.27 9.57
N ASN A 245 -34.21 -21.89 10.80
CA ASN A 245 -34.26 -22.79 11.96
C ASN A 245 -32.94 -23.53 12.18
N GLU A 246 -31.81 -22.80 12.26
CA GLU A 246 -30.46 -23.32 12.53
C GLU A 246 -29.88 -24.22 11.44
N LYS A 247 -30.59 -24.41 10.32
CA LYS A 247 -30.06 -25.14 9.16
C LYS A 247 -29.70 -24.17 8.04
N TYR A 248 -28.45 -24.19 7.65
CA TYR A 248 -27.94 -23.37 6.56
C TYR A 248 -28.40 -23.89 5.20
N GLY A 249 -28.59 -22.96 4.28
CA GLY A 249 -28.81 -23.22 2.88
C GLY A 249 -28.34 -22.06 2.00
N TYR A 250 -28.32 -22.36 0.71
CA TYR A 250 -28.06 -21.41 -0.36
C TYR A 250 -29.38 -21.05 -1.02
N TYR A 251 -29.56 -19.77 -1.29
CA TYR A 251 -30.81 -19.20 -1.77
C TYR A 251 -30.54 -18.27 -2.95
N ASP A 252 -31.51 -18.15 -3.85
CA ASP A 252 -31.49 -17.09 -4.86
C ASP A 252 -31.87 -15.72 -4.23
N PRO A 253 -31.81 -14.60 -4.97
CA PRO A 253 -32.14 -13.28 -4.43
C PRO A 253 -33.60 -13.10 -3.98
N ASN A 254 -34.51 -13.99 -4.40
CA ASN A 254 -35.90 -14.03 -3.93
C ASN A 254 -36.07 -14.96 -2.72
N PHE A 255 -34.96 -15.40 -2.13
CA PHE A 255 -34.92 -16.38 -1.06
C PHE A 255 -35.61 -17.72 -1.37
N LYS A 256 -35.60 -18.13 -2.64
CA LYS A 256 -35.94 -19.50 -3.00
C LYS A 256 -34.73 -20.39 -2.75
N LYS A 257 -34.89 -21.43 -1.92
CA LYS A 257 -33.82 -22.37 -1.59
C LYS A 257 -33.32 -23.09 -2.87
N ILE A 258 -32.03 -23.01 -3.11
CA ILE A 258 -31.31 -23.72 -4.19
C ILE A 258 -30.92 -25.10 -3.69
N VAL A 259 -30.16 -25.15 -2.59
CA VAL A 259 -29.71 -26.37 -1.90
C VAL A 259 -29.42 -26.06 -0.44
N GLY A 260 -29.48 -27.03 0.47
CA GLY A 260 -29.26 -26.74 1.89
C GLY A 260 -29.63 -27.88 2.82
N ASN A 261 -29.94 -27.49 4.07
CA ASN A 261 -30.13 -28.34 5.25
C ASN A 261 -28.82 -28.79 5.90
N TYR A 262 -27.81 -27.90 5.88
CA TYR A 262 -26.51 -28.12 6.49
C TYR A 262 -26.48 -27.60 7.93
N GLU A 263 -25.59 -28.13 8.78
CA GLU A 263 -25.30 -27.56 10.10
C GLU A 263 -24.58 -26.21 9.98
N TYR A 264 -23.80 -26.05 8.92
CA TYR A 264 -23.13 -24.81 8.55
C TYR A 264 -22.89 -24.77 7.05
N ALA A 265 -22.90 -23.58 6.47
CA ALA A 265 -22.54 -23.36 5.07
C ALA A 265 -21.68 -22.10 4.93
N SER A 266 -20.50 -22.24 4.33
CA SER A 266 -19.65 -21.11 3.97
C SER A 266 -20.28 -20.32 2.81
N ALA A 267 -19.83 -19.09 2.61
CA ALA A 267 -20.06 -18.39 1.34
C ALA A 267 -19.45 -19.17 0.17
N ILE A 268 -20.09 -19.08 -0.99
CA ILE A 268 -19.55 -19.64 -2.24
C ILE A 268 -18.51 -18.66 -2.77
N ASN A 269 -17.35 -19.18 -3.18
CA ASN A 269 -16.37 -18.41 -3.94
C ASN A 269 -15.94 -19.19 -5.19
N GLY A 270 -16.01 -18.54 -6.34
CA GLY A 270 -16.03 -19.24 -7.63
C GLY A 270 -17.24 -20.17 -7.72
N ASP A 271 -17.00 -21.48 -7.69
CA ASP A 271 -18.04 -22.51 -7.67
C ASP A 271 -17.80 -23.51 -6.52
N ILE A 272 -17.17 -23.08 -5.43
CA ILE A 272 -16.84 -23.94 -4.29
C ILE A 272 -17.31 -23.31 -2.99
N ALA A 273 -17.90 -24.14 -2.13
CA ALA A 273 -18.15 -23.83 -0.73
C ALA A 273 -17.82 -25.01 0.17
N ALA A 274 -17.64 -24.73 1.46
CA ALA A 274 -17.53 -25.73 2.51
C ALA A 274 -18.84 -25.81 3.30
N VAL A 275 -19.34 -27.02 3.49
CA VAL A 275 -20.56 -27.28 4.28
C VAL A 275 -20.28 -28.31 5.34
N LYS A 276 -20.97 -28.17 6.48
CA LYS A 276 -20.95 -29.14 7.57
C LYS A 276 -22.22 -29.97 7.56
N GLU A 277 -22.07 -31.28 7.47
CA GLU A 277 -23.15 -32.26 7.54
C GLU A 277 -22.89 -33.21 8.71
N GLY A 278 -23.72 -33.14 9.76
CA GLY A 278 -23.43 -33.84 11.01
C GLY A 278 -22.12 -33.35 11.63
N SER A 279 -21.17 -34.25 11.84
CA SER A 279 -19.86 -33.92 12.44
C SER A 279 -18.76 -33.63 11.42
N LYS A 280 -19.00 -33.83 10.12
CA LYS A 280 -17.95 -33.74 9.08
C LYS A 280 -18.20 -32.59 8.12
N TRP A 281 -17.12 -32.08 7.56
CA TRP A 281 -17.15 -31.08 6.52
C TRP A 281 -16.93 -31.68 5.13
N LYS A 282 -17.49 -31.04 4.12
CA LYS A 282 -17.32 -31.39 2.71
C LYS A 282 -17.17 -30.12 1.88
N LEU A 283 -16.42 -30.23 0.78
CA LEU A 283 -16.46 -29.23 -0.27
C LEU A 283 -17.60 -29.58 -1.24
N ILE A 284 -18.35 -28.58 -1.68
CA ILE A 284 -19.46 -28.73 -2.62
C ILE A 284 -19.38 -27.67 -3.72
N ASP A 285 -20.03 -27.93 -4.85
CA ASP A 285 -20.33 -26.89 -5.83
C ASP A 285 -21.56 -26.04 -5.45
N ALA A 286 -21.84 -24.99 -6.21
CA ALA A 286 -22.98 -24.09 -5.97
C ALA A 286 -24.36 -24.80 -6.03
N LYS A 287 -24.42 -26.02 -6.58
CA LYS A 287 -25.62 -26.87 -6.66
C LYS A 287 -25.67 -27.93 -5.54
N GLY A 288 -24.67 -27.94 -4.65
CA GLY A 288 -24.56 -28.89 -3.54
C GLY A 288 -23.97 -30.24 -3.92
N LYS A 289 -23.40 -30.38 -5.11
CA LYS A 289 -22.69 -31.61 -5.48
C LYS A 289 -21.34 -31.65 -4.78
N VAL A 290 -21.08 -32.74 -4.07
CA VAL A 290 -19.80 -32.96 -3.38
C VAL A 290 -18.63 -32.93 -4.37
N ARG A 291 -17.62 -32.16 -4.00
CA ARG A 291 -16.34 -31.99 -4.71
C ARG A 291 -15.30 -32.88 -4.05
N GLY A 292 -14.85 -33.90 -4.78
CA GLY A 292 -13.93 -34.92 -4.25
C GLY A 292 -14.65 -36.11 -3.60
N LYS A 293 -13.89 -36.97 -2.93
CA LYS A 293 -14.41 -38.16 -2.22
C LYS A 293 -14.28 -38.08 -0.70
N ASP A 294 -13.42 -37.17 -0.22
CA ASP A 294 -13.07 -37.07 1.18
C ASP A 294 -14.08 -36.22 1.95
N SER A 295 -14.24 -36.55 3.23
CA SER A 295 -14.83 -35.66 4.23
C SER A 295 -13.75 -35.25 5.23
N TYR A 296 -13.91 -34.10 5.86
CA TYR A 296 -12.89 -33.47 6.70
C TYR A 296 -13.39 -33.24 8.12
N GLU A 297 -12.47 -33.12 9.09
CA GLU A 297 -12.82 -32.74 10.46
C GLU A 297 -13.27 -31.28 10.55
N SER A 298 -12.59 -30.42 9.78
CA SER A 298 -12.92 -29.01 9.58
C SER A 298 -12.39 -28.50 8.24
N VAL A 299 -12.84 -27.32 7.83
CA VAL A 299 -12.31 -26.55 6.70
C VAL A 299 -12.09 -25.13 7.20
N ILE A 300 -10.91 -24.56 6.92
CA ILE A 300 -10.60 -23.19 7.32
C ILE A 300 -11.44 -22.21 6.52
N LEU A 301 -12.01 -21.23 7.22
CA LEU A 301 -12.74 -20.11 6.66
C LEU A 301 -11.98 -18.82 6.96
N ASP A 302 -12.04 -17.85 6.06
CA ASP A 302 -11.62 -16.48 6.37
C ASP A 302 -12.71 -15.73 7.15
N ASP A 303 -12.41 -14.51 7.57
CA ASP A 303 -13.35 -13.65 8.31
C ASP A 303 -14.60 -13.26 7.51
N LYS A 304 -14.61 -13.54 6.20
CA LYS A 304 -15.76 -13.34 5.31
C LYS A 304 -16.60 -14.60 5.13
N GLY A 305 -16.26 -15.68 5.84
CA GLY A 305 -16.92 -16.97 5.77
C GLY A 305 -16.65 -17.70 4.45
N ILE A 306 -15.54 -17.41 3.76
CA ILE A 306 -15.15 -18.07 2.51
C ILE A 306 -14.12 -19.16 2.83
N ALA A 307 -14.31 -20.35 2.25
CA ALA A 307 -13.44 -21.51 2.45
C ALA A 307 -12.39 -21.71 1.35
N PHE A 308 -12.62 -21.13 0.18
CA PHE A 308 -11.88 -21.44 -1.04
C PHE A 308 -11.39 -20.16 -1.70
N ARG A 309 -10.07 -19.99 -1.78
CA ARG A 309 -9.42 -18.81 -2.38
C ARG A 309 -8.16 -19.22 -3.13
N ASN A 310 -7.86 -18.52 -4.21
CA ASN A 310 -6.71 -18.80 -5.06
C ASN A 310 -6.61 -20.29 -5.48
N ASP A 311 -7.75 -20.87 -5.88
CA ASP A 311 -7.91 -22.28 -6.22
C ASP A 311 -7.53 -23.27 -5.10
N ARG A 312 -7.56 -22.84 -3.84
CA ARG A 312 -7.14 -23.62 -2.69
C ARG A 312 -8.11 -23.55 -1.51
N ALA A 313 -8.12 -24.62 -0.73
CA ALA A 313 -8.67 -24.66 0.63
C ALA A 313 -7.66 -25.34 1.57
N PHE A 314 -7.76 -25.01 2.86
CA PHE A 314 -7.12 -25.78 3.93
C PHE A 314 -8.16 -26.65 4.62
N VAL A 315 -7.92 -27.95 4.64
CA VAL A 315 -8.85 -28.95 5.20
C VAL A 315 -8.15 -29.75 6.27
N GLU A 316 -8.85 -29.99 7.38
CA GLU A 316 -8.33 -30.77 8.51
C GLU A 316 -8.62 -32.26 8.32
N LYS A 317 -7.59 -33.07 8.51
CA LYS A 317 -7.68 -34.52 8.66
C LYS A 317 -7.19 -34.89 10.07
N ALA A 318 -7.25 -36.17 10.40
CA ALA A 318 -6.97 -36.68 11.75
C ALA A 318 -5.64 -36.21 12.39
N ASP A 319 -4.65 -35.79 11.61
CA ASP A 319 -3.32 -35.42 12.09
C ASP A 319 -2.92 -33.96 11.83
N GLY A 320 -3.79 -33.14 11.22
CA GLY A 320 -3.57 -31.72 10.95
C GLY A 320 -4.21 -31.23 9.66
N TYR A 321 -3.88 -29.99 9.29
CA TYR A 321 -4.37 -29.32 8.09
C TYR A 321 -3.53 -29.63 6.86
N TYR A 322 -4.21 -29.70 5.71
CA TYR A 322 -3.61 -29.89 4.40
C TYR A 322 -4.19 -28.91 3.39
N LEU A 323 -3.32 -28.41 2.51
CA LEU A 323 -3.71 -27.64 1.34
C LEU A 323 -4.31 -28.58 0.28
N VAL A 324 -5.45 -28.24 -0.29
CA VAL A 324 -6.13 -29.01 -1.35
C VAL A 324 -6.62 -28.14 -2.49
N ASP A 325 -6.82 -28.75 -3.67
CA ASP A 325 -7.51 -28.13 -4.81
C ASP A 325 -9.05 -28.24 -4.74
N ASP A 326 -9.72 -27.79 -5.80
CA ASP A 326 -11.18 -27.80 -5.98
C ASP A 326 -11.82 -29.21 -5.99
N LYS A 327 -11.00 -30.26 -6.04
CA LYS A 327 -11.42 -31.68 -6.01
C LYS A 327 -11.01 -32.37 -4.71
N GLY A 328 -10.47 -31.62 -3.75
CA GLY A 328 -9.96 -32.16 -2.49
C GLY A 328 -8.63 -32.90 -2.63
N LYS A 329 -7.95 -32.79 -3.79
CA LYS A 329 -6.64 -33.42 -3.97
C LYS A 329 -5.62 -32.61 -3.19
N LYS A 330 -4.85 -33.30 -2.33
CA LYS A 330 -3.75 -32.70 -1.57
C LYS A 330 -2.71 -32.05 -2.49
N ILE A 331 -2.32 -30.83 -2.15
CA ILE A 331 -1.27 -30.03 -2.76
C ILE A 331 -0.06 -30.02 -1.83
N GLY A 332 1.12 -30.33 -2.39
CA GLY A 332 2.32 -30.51 -1.59
C GLY A 332 2.27 -31.73 -0.66
N LYS A 333 3.29 -31.87 0.19
CA LYS A 333 3.38 -32.94 1.20
C LYS A 333 3.21 -32.43 2.62
N GLN A 334 3.46 -31.13 2.83
CA GLN A 334 3.50 -30.51 4.14
C GLN A 334 2.16 -30.66 4.87
N LYS A 335 2.28 -30.84 6.18
CA LYS A 335 1.20 -30.84 7.14
C LYS A 335 1.32 -29.57 7.97
N TYR A 336 0.19 -28.98 8.32
CA TYR A 336 0.13 -27.75 9.11
C TYR A 336 -0.64 -27.98 10.40
N GLU A 337 -0.23 -27.31 11.46
CA GLU A 337 -0.96 -27.24 12.73
C GLU A 337 -2.18 -26.33 12.61
N ASP A 338 -2.06 -25.27 11.80
CA ASP A 338 -3.07 -24.26 11.53
C ASP A 338 -2.72 -23.53 10.22
N ALA A 339 -3.66 -22.78 9.65
CA ALA A 339 -3.43 -21.93 8.48
C ALA A 339 -4.45 -20.79 8.36
N ARG A 340 -4.11 -19.77 7.58
CA ARG A 340 -5.02 -18.72 7.12
C ARG A 340 -5.12 -18.79 5.59
N LEU A 341 -6.29 -18.49 5.04
CA LEU A 341 -6.50 -18.55 3.59
C LEU A 341 -5.70 -17.48 2.85
N PHE A 342 -5.38 -17.73 1.59
CA PHE A 342 -4.87 -16.72 0.65
C PHE A 342 -5.87 -15.58 0.54
N LEU A 343 -5.44 -14.32 0.59
CA LEU A 343 -6.36 -13.17 0.45
C LEU A 343 -6.38 -12.59 -0.97
N GLU A 344 -5.31 -12.83 -1.74
CA GLU A 344 -5.15 -12.40 -3.13
C GLU A 344 -4.55 -13.51 -4.03
N ALA A 345 -4.59 -13.32 -5.35
CA ALA A 345 -4.23 -14.34 -6.33
C ALA A 345 -2.73 -14.70 -6.33
N ASP A 346 -1.87 -13.72 -6.09
CA ASP A 346 -0.41 -13.90 -6.09
C ASP A 346 0.20 -13.84 -4.68
N GLY A 347 -0.63 -13.68 -3.65
CA GLY A 347 -0.19 -13.62 -2.26
C GLY A 347 0.12 -14.99 -1.66
N TYR A 348 0.71 -14.95 -0.46
CA TYR A 348 1.07 -16.14 0.33
C TYR A 348 0.08 -16.37 1.48
N ALA A 349 -0.25 -17.64 1.73
CA ALA A 349 -1.05 -18.05 2.88
C ALA A 349 -0.15 -18.22 4.10
N ALA A 350 -0.59 -17.70 5.25
CA ALA A 350 0.09 -17.96 6.52
C ALA A 350 -0.22 -19.38 7.00
N VAL A 351 0.81 -20.12 7.41
CA VAL A 351 0.68 -21.50 7.91
C VAL A 351 1.50 -21.70 9.17
N LYS A 352 1.01 -22.57 10.05
CA LYS A 352 1.68 -22.90 11.31
C LYS A 352 2.35 -24.27 11.26
N VAL A 353 3.63 -24.30 11.59
CA VAL A 353 4.46 -25.52 11.68
C VAL A 353 5.38 -25.38 12.89
N ASP A 354 5.47 -26.45 13.69
CA ASP A 354 6.29 -26.51 14.91
C ASP A 354 6.03 -25.32 15.86
N GLY A 355 4.75 -24.97 16.04
CA GLY A 355 4.32 -23.89 16.92
C GLY A 355 4.53 -22.46 16.39
N LYS A 356 5.10 -22.27 15.19
CA LYS A 356 5.38 -20.94 14.62
C LYS A 356 4.71 -20.73 13.28
N TRP A 357 4.47 -19.47 12.93
CA TRP A 357 3.88 -19.08 11.66
C TRP A 357 4.95 -18.73 10.62
N GLY A 358 4.76 -19.25 9.41
CA GLY A 358 5.49 -18.94 8.17
C GLY A 358 4.50 -18.82 7.01
N PHE A 359 5.00 -18.84 5.78
CA PHE A 359 4.18 -18.51 4.61
C PHE A 359 4.44 -19.47 3.44
N VAL A 360 3.36 -19.89 2.77
CA VAL A 360 3.42 -20.77 1.61
C VAL A 360 2.75 -20.15 0.39
N ASP A 361 3.28 -20.48 -0.78
CA ASP A 361 2.63 -20.18 -2.05
C ASP A 361 1.47 -21.17 -2.35
N LYS A 362 0.73 -20.92 -3.44
CA LYS A 362 -0.37 -21.80 -3.87
C LYS A 362 0.08 -23.21 -4.30
N THR A 363 1.38 -23.45 -4.50
CA THR A 363 1.92 -24.79 -4.76
C THR A 363 2.21 -25.56 -3.47
N GLY A 364 2.08 -24.90 -2.31
CA GLY A 364 2.40 -25.43 -1.00
C GLY A 364 3.90 -25.40 -0.69
N LYS A 365 4.69 -24.62 -1.44
CA LYS A 365 6.11 -24.41 -1.18
C LYS A 365 6.25 -23.31 -0.12
N MET A 366 7.10 -23.54 0.88
CA MET A 366 7.45 -22.52 1.87
C MET A 366 8.23 -21.39 1.19
N VAL A 367 7.76 -20.16 1.39
CA VAL A 367 8.36 -18.93 0.87
C VAL A 367 9.11 -18.20 1.99
N ILE A 368 8.49 -18.13 3.18
CA ILE A 368 9.10 -17.60 4.39
C ILE A 368 8.98 -18.65 5.48
N GLU A 369 10.11 -19.09 6.01
CA GLU A 369 10.15 -20.15 7.02
C GLU A 369 9.43 -19.75 8.32
N PRO A 370 8.80 -20.71 9.04
CA PRO A 370 8.13 -20.47 10.30
C PRO A 370 9.02 -19.82 11.35
N GLN A 371 8.71 -18.57 11.71
CA GLN A 371 9.51 -17.79 12.65
C GLN A 371 8.69 -16.84 13.53
N PHE A 372 7.42 -16.58 13.17
CA PHE A 372 6.57 -15.62 13.85
C PHE A 372 5.68 -16.28 14.91
N ALA A 373 5.31 -15.53 15.93
CA ALA A 373 4.39 -16.02 16.97
C ALA A 373 2.96 -16.12 16.44
N ASP A 374 2.60 -15.21 15.52
CA ASP A 374 1.35 -15.19 14.78
C ASP A 374 1.52 -14.45 13.45
N ALA A 375 0.66 -14.67 12.45
CA ALA A 375 0.76 -14.00 11.15
C ALA A 375 -0.53 -14.05 10.31
N HIS A 376 -1.05 -12.91 9.87
CA HIS A 376 -2.06 -12.88 8.80
C HIS A 376 -1.46 -13.27 7.45
N SER A 377 -2.29 -13.74 6.50
CA SER A 377 -1.84 -13.99 5.13
C SER A 377 -1.51 -12.68 4.41
N PHE A 378 -0.76 -12.77 3.31
CA PHE A 378 -0.42 -11.59 2.52
C PHE A 378 -1.64 -10.98 1.84
N ALA A 379 -1.70 -9.65 1.91
CA ALA A 379 -2.62 -8.79 1.19
C ALA A 379 -1.90 -7.51 0.77
N ASN A 380 -2.01 -7.14 -0.51
CA ASN A 380 -1.37 -5.97 -1.10
C ASN A 380 0.16 -5.94 -0.89
N GLY A 381 0.82 -7.10 -0.96
CA GLY A 381 2.27 -7.23 -0.80
C GLY A 381 2.78 -7.17 0.65
N TYR A 382 1.88 -7.19 1.64
CA TYR A 382 2.23 -7.14 3.07
C TYR A 382 1.52 -8.21 3.87
N ALA A 383 2.13 -8.60 5.00
CA ALA A 383 1.48 -9.44 6.00
C ALA A 383 1.66 -8.85 7.40
N ALA A 384 0.58 -8.84 8.19
CA ALA A 384 0.67 -8.55 9.61
C ALA A 384 1.31 -9.74 10.34
N ILE A 385 2.34 -9.50 11.15
CA ILE A 385 3.00 -10.52 11.95
C ILE A 385 3.05 -10.12 13.42
N LYS A 386 3.06 -11.12 14.30
CA LYS A 386 3.19 -10.91 15.73
C LYS A 386 4.60 -11.27 16.20
N LYS A 387 5.27 -10.32 16.83
CA LYS A 387 6.59 -10.47 17.44
C LYS A 387 6.60 -9.81 18.81
N ASN A 388 7.10 -10.52 19.82
CA ASN A 388 7.13 -10.05 21.21
C ASN A 388 5.76 -9.57 21.73
N GLY A 389 4.67 -10.22 21.31
CA GLY A 389 3.32 -9.90 21.76
C GLY A 389 2.63 -8.73 21.03
N LYS A 390 3.33 -8.02 20.14
CA LYS A 390 2.78 -6.90 19.34
C LYS A 390 2.71 -7.25 17.87
N TRP A 391 1.82 -6.57 17.15
CA TRP A 391 1.67 -6.67 15.71
C TRP A 391 2.47 -5.60 14.98
N GLY A 392 3.08 -6.00 13.86
CA GLY A 392 3.75 -5.15 12.88
C GLY A 392 3.57 -5.76 11.49
N PHE A 393 4.30 -5.27 10.50
CA PHE A 393 4.13 -5.69 9.12
C PHE A 393 5.46 -6.07 8.46
N ILE A 394 5.40 -7.08 7.61
CA ILE A 394 6.51 -7.51 6.75
C ILE A 394 6.15 -7.33 5.28
N ASP A 395 7.18 -7.21 4.44
CA ASP A 395 7.06 -7.33 2.98
C ASP A 395 7.16 -8.79 2.50
N GLU A 396 7.08 -9.00 1.19
CA GLU A 396 7.17 -10.32 0.55
C GLU A 396 8.54 -11.00 0.70
N ASN A 397 9.59 -10.23 1.02
CA ASN A 397 10.92 -10.76 1.33
C ASN A 397 11.03 -11.24 2.79
N GLY A 398 9.99 -10.97 3.61
CA GLY A 398 9.98 -11.25 5.03
C GLY A 398 10.70 -10.21 5.89
N GLU A 399 11.04 -9.06 5.31
CA GLU A 399 11.65 -7.95 6.03
C GLU A 399 10.60 -7.17 6.80
N ILE A 400 10.92 -6.77 8.04
CA ILE A 400 10.00 -5.98 8.87
C ILE A 400 10.01 -4.54 8.35
N VAL A 401 8.89 -4.12 7.77
CA VAL A 401 8.70 -2.80 7.17
C VAL A 401 8.00 -1.81 8.10
N ILE A 402 7.15 -2.32 8.99
CA ILE A 402 6.58 -1.56 10.11
C ILE A 402 6.82 -2.37 11.37
N ARG A 403 7.52 -1.76 12.34
CA ARG A 403 7.90 -2.44 13.58
C ARG A 403 6.68 -2.92 14.35
N ALA A 404 6.84 -4.07 15.02
CA ALA A 404 5.81 -4.61 15.88
C ALA A 404 5.59 -3.72 17.10
N GLN A 405 4.47 -3.02 17.14
CA GLN A 405 4.12 -2.05 18.20
C GLN A 405 2.61 -2.02 18.52
N PHE A 406 1.76 -2.56 17.66
CA PHE A 406 0.30 -2.50 17.80
C PHE A 406 -0.24 -3.64 18.67
N GLU A 407 -1.38 -3.43 19.34
CA GLU A 407 -2.08 -4.47 20.10
C GLU A 407 -2.74 -5.50 19.18
N ASP A 408 -3.21 -5.05 18.02
CA ASP A 408 -3.83 -5.86 16.98
C ASP A 408 -3.69 -5.20 15.60
N ALA A 409 -3.89 -5.97 14.53
CA ALA A 409 -3.82 -5.49 13.16
C ALA A 409 -4.84 -6.22 12.27
N ARG A 410 -5.28 -5.53 11.21
CA ARG A 410 -5.99 -6.12 10.07
C ARG A 410 -5.06 -6.24 8.87
N ASP A 411 -5.61 -6.69 7.76
CA ASP A 411 -4.91 -6.81 6.49
C ASP A 411 -4.94 -5.48 5.71
N PHE A 412 -3.91 -5.21 4.91
CA PHE A 412 -3.88 -4.05 4.02
C PHE A 412 -4.98 -4.16 2.95
N ASN A 413 -5.66 -3.04 2.67
CA ASN A 413 -6.53 -2.92 1.50
C ASN A 413 -5.74 -2.56 0.24
N ASP A 414 -6.42 -2.52 -0.91
CA ASP A 414 -5.82 -2.24 -2.22
C ASP A 414 -5.30 -0.80 -2.37
N LYS A 415 -5.72 0.13 -1.50
CA LYS A 415 -5.19 1.50 -1.40
C LYS A 415 -3.94 1.60 -0.53
N GLY A 416 -3.54 0.50 0.10
CA GLY A 416 -2.41 0.44 1.02
C GLY A 416 -2.69 1.11 2.36
N ASN A 417 -3.94 1.03 2.82
CA ASN A 417 -4.36 1.40 4.16
C ASN A 417 -4.66 0.14 4.98
N VAL A 418 -4.50 0.23 6.30
CA VAL A 418 -4.76 -0.89 7.20
C VAL A 418 -5.27 -0.39 8.54
N PHE A 419 -6.23 -1.09 9.15
CA PHE A 419 -6.60 -0.79 10.52
C PHE A 419 -5.63 -1.48 11.49
N VAL A 420 -5.16 -0.72 12.48
CA VAL A 420 -4.35 -1.21 13.59
C VAL A 420 -4.99 -0.81 14.91
N LYS A 421 -4.84 -1.64 15.93
CA LYS A 421 -5.27 -1.33 17.29
C LYS A 421 -4.10 -0.73 18.05
N ASP A 422 -4.20 0.56 18.34
CA ASP A 422 -3.23 1.32 19.12
C ASP A 422 -3.86 1.71 20.46
N GLY A 423 -3.32 1.17 21.55
CA GLY A 423 -3.97 1.22 22.86
C GLY A 423 -5.32 0.50 22.85
N THR A 424 -6.41 1.23 23.09
CA THR A 424 -7.76 0.64 23.19
C THR A 424 -8.58 0.77 21.90
N GLN A 425 -8.16 1.60 20.95
CA GLN A 425 -8.95 1.93 19.77
C GLN A 425 -8.30 1.41 18.49
N TRP A 426 -9.13 1.10 17.50
CA TRP A 426 -8.73 0.85 16.14
C TRP A 426 -8.66 2.16 15.37
N ARG A 427 -7.55 2.36 14.65
CA ARG A 427 -7.31 3.55 13.81
C ARG A 427 -6.77 3.10 12.46
N LEU A 428 -7.08 3.88 11.43
CA LEU A 428 -6.52 3.62 10.12
C LEU A 428 -5.07 4.09 10.09
N LEU A 429 -4.17 3.24 9.61
CA LEU A 429 -2.81 3.56 9.23
C LEU A 429 -2.78 3.73 7.70
N GLU A 430 -2.35 4.89 7.24
CA GLU A 430 -2.27 5.25 5.82
C GLU A 430 -0.81 5.39 5.40
N LEU A 431 -0.34 4.54 4.48
CA LEU A 431 0.99 4.69 3.92
C LEU A 431 1.05 5.94 3.04
N LEU A 432 1.94 6.88 3.38
CA LEU A 432 2.03 8.15 2.67
C LEU A 432 2.40 7.99 1.21
N ARG A 433 3.22 6.99 0.87
CA ARG A 433 3.60 6.72 -0.53
C ARG A 433 2.41 6.49 -1.47
N ASN A 434 1.25 6.09 -0.92
CA ASN A 434 0.00 5.86 -1.64
C ASN A 434 -1.04 6.99 -1.43
N ASN A 435 -0.91 7.78 -0.36
CA ASN A 435 -1.95 8.72 0.10
C ASN A 435 -1.45 10.16 0.35
N TYR A 436 -0.38 10.59 -0.31
CA TYR A 436 0.23 11.91 -0.09
C TYR A 436 -0.53 13.12 -0.71
N LYS A 437 -1.65 12.89 -1.41
CA LYS A 437 -2.38 13.92 -2.19
C LYS A 437 -3.64 14.43 -1.51
#